data_AF-A0A3B9J8U8-F1
#
_entry.id   AF-A0A3B9J8U8-F1
#
_cell.length_a   1.000
_cell.length_b   1.000
_cell.length_c   1.000
_cell.angle_alpha   90.00
_cell.angle_beta   90.00
_cell.angle_gamma   90.00
#
_symmetry.space_group_name_H-M   'P 1'
#
loop_
_entity.id
_entity.type
_entity.pdbx_description
1 polymer ?
#
loop_
_entity_poly.entity_id
_entity_poly.type
_entity_poly.pdbx_seq_one_letter_code
_entity_poly.pdbx_strand_id
1 'polypeptide(L)'
;MNIFDSQREMRSAFLGGFAGQLVSGLIWLAASASSLWISPRTGMAVLFFGSMFIFPLTQFSLRLLGRPGKVSPENGLWALGTQTAFTVPINFLLVAAATLYRETWFFPAAMIVVGAHYLPFITLYGMKMFGLLAGLLVLAGAGLALYGPSIFSLGGWLTAAILIVFAFVGRQLALNEEKPK
;
A
#
# COMPACT_ATOMS: atom_id res chain seq x y z
N MET A 1 5.45 21.97 -16.25
CA MET A 1 5.35 20.51 -16.33
C MET A 1 3.89 20.15 -16.57
N ASN A 2 3.56 19.31 -17.56
CA ASN A 2 2.18 18.83 -17.74
C ASN A 2 1.92 17.57 -16.89
N ILE A 3 0.67 17.08 -16.87
CA ILE A 3 0.28 15.91 -16.07
C ILE A 3 1.07 14.64 -16.44
N PHE A 4 1.35 14.41 -17.72
CA PHE A 4 2.08 13.23 -18.18
C PHE A 4 3.55 13.29 -17.76
N ASP A 5 4.16 14.46 -17.82
CA ASP A 5 5.52 14.70 -17.33
C ASP A 5 5.60 14.43 -15.81
N SER A 6 4.64 14.96 -15.04
CA SER A 6 4.59 14.75 -13.59
C SER A 6 4.41 13.27 -13.23
N GLN A 7 3.53 12.55 -13.92
CA GLN A 7 3.34 11.11 -13.72
C GLN A 7 4.59 10.30 -14.08
N ARG A 8 5.26 10.65 -15.18
CA ARG A 8 6.50 9.99 -15.59
C ARG A 8 7.61 10.18 -14.56
N GLU A 9 7.75 11.40 -14.05
CA GLU A 9 8.71 11.68 -12.98
C GLU A 9 8.37 10.91 -11.70
N MET A 10 7.10 10.85 -11.29
CA MET A 10 6.67 10.03 -10.16
C MET A 10 7.05 8.56 -10.34
N ARG A 11 6.80 7.98 -11.52
CA ARG A 11 7.19 6.59 -11.82
C ARG A 11 8.69 6.38 -11.75
N SER A 12 9.50 7.30 -12.28
CA SER A 12 10.96 7.17 -12.25
C SER A 12 11.54 7.36 -10.86
N ALA A 13 11.09 8.39 -10.13
CA ALA A 13 11.58 8.74 -8.80
C ALA A 13 11.25 7.69 -7.73
N PHE A 14 10.10 7.02 -7.88
CA PHE A 14 9.58 6.00 -6.95
C PHE A 14 9.57 4.57 -7.51
N LEU A 15 10.20 4.36 -8.67
CA LEU A 15 10.31 3.06 -9.34
C LEU A 15 8.94 2.36 -9.51
N GLY A 16 7.95 3.12 -9.99
CA GLY A 16 6.58 2.63 -10.19
C GLY A 16 5.84 2.28 -8.89
N GLY A 17 6.25 2.85 -7.75
CA GLY A 17 5.66 2.56 -6.44
C GLY A 17 6.25 1.33 -5.74
N PHE A 18 7.27 0.68 -6.33
CA PHE A 18 7.90 -0.55 -5.84
C PHE A 18 8.21 -0.55 -4.35
N ALA A 19 9.04 0.39 -3.90
CA ALA A 19 9.54 0.38 -2.53
C ALA A 19 8.43 0.54 -1.50
N GLY A 20 7.44 1.40 -1.78
CA GLY A 20 6.30 1.60 -0.88
C GLY A 20 5.43 0.35 -0.78
N GLN A 21 5.13 -0.29 -1.90
CA GLN A 21 4.34 -1.52 -1.93
C GLN A 21 5.08 -2.70 -1.28
N LEU A 22 6.38 -2.85 -1.53
CA LEU A 22 7.19 -3.92 -0.94
C LEU A 22 7.30 -3.77 0.58
N VAL A 23 7.64 -2.57 1.06
CA VAL A 23 7.71 -2.27 2.51
C VAL A 23 6.36 -2.54 3.17
N SER A 24 5.27 -2.07 2.56
CA SER A 24 3.92 -2.33 3.05
C SER A 24 3.64 -3.83 3.10
N GLY A 25 3.90 -4.57 2.02
CA GLY A 25 3.72 -6.02 1.98
C GLY A 25 4.49 -6.77 3.07
N LEU A 26 5.73 -6.36 3.37
CA LEU A 26 6.54 -6.94 4.45
C LEU A 26 5.97 -6.63 5.84
N ILE A 27 5.46 -5.41 6.06
CA ILE A 27 4.78 -5.06 7.32
C ILE A 27 3.51 -5.89 7.50
N TRP A 28 2.72 -6.05 6.44
CA TRP A 28 1.52 -6.91 6.43
C TRP A 28 1.88 -8.37 6.69
N LEU A 29 2.98 -8.87 6.12
CA LEU A 29 3.50 -10.21 6.38
C LEU A 29 3.87 -10.39 7.86
N ALA A 30 4.61 -9.44 8.42
CA ALA A 30 5.02 -9.46 9.83
C ALA A 30 3.81 -9.34 10.78
N ALA A 31 2.81 -8.52 10.45
CA ALA A 31 1.56 -8.40 11.20
C ALA A 31 0.79 -9.72 11.20
N SER A 32 0.72 -10.40 10.05
CA SER A 32 0.04 -11.69 9.90
C SER A 32 0.74 -12.78 10.70
N ALA A 33 2.07 -12.86 10.58
CA ALA A 33 2.89 -13.81 11.31
C ALA A 33 2.79 -13.62 12.83
N SER A 34 2.93 -12.38 13.32
CA SER A 34 2.83 -12.08 14.75
C SER A 34 1.41 -12.27 15.29
N SER A 35 0.38 -12.07 14.47
CA SER A 35 -1.00 -12.38 14.86
C SER A 35 -1.25 -13.86 15.13
N LEU A 36 -0.53 -14.73 14.40
CA LEU A 36 -0.64 -16.18 14.50
C LEU A 36 0.25 -16.75 15.61
N TRP A 37 1.49 -16.26 15.73
CA TRP A 37 2.49 -16.82 16.62
C TRP A 37 2.47 -16.21 18.03
N ILE A 38 1.92 -15.01 18.19
CA ILE A 38 1.91 -14.30 19.47
C ILE A 38 0.47 -14.06 19.92
N SER A 39 -0.24 -13.13 19.26
CA SER A 39 -1.65 -12.87 19.53
C SER A 39 -2.26 -11.96 18.45
N PRO A 40 -3.59 -12.00 18.22
CA PRO A 40 -4.28 -11.07 17.32
C PRO A 40 -3.92 -9.60 17.57
N ARG A 41 -3.92 -9.17 18.84
CA ARG A 41 -3.57 -7.80 19.25
C ARG A 41 -2.14 -7.41 18.88
N THR A 42 -1.19 -8.33 19.01
CA THR A 42 0.19 -8.08 18.56
C THR A 42 0.24 -7.85 17.07
N GLY A 43 -0.48 -8.65 16.28
CA GLY A 43 -0.61 -8.43 14.84
C GLY A 43 -1.20 -7.08 14.48
N MET A 44 -2.26 -6.66 15.18
CA MET A 44 -2.85 -5.34 15.00
C MET A 44 -1.86 -4.22 15.28
N ALA A 45 -1.13 -4.32 16.39
CA ALA A 45 -0.12 -3.36 16.79
C ALA A 45 1.03 -3.28 15.77
N VAL A 46 1.53 -4.44 15.30
CA VAL A 46 2.57 -4.50 14.26
C VAL A 46 2.09 -3.82 12.98
N LEU A 47 0.85 -4.07 12.55
CA LEU A 47 0.32 -3.40 11.36
C LEU A 47 0.20 -1.88 11.56
N PHE A 48 -0.40 -1.45 12.67
CA PHE A 48 -0.67 -0.04 12.95
C PHE A 48 0.62 0.77 13.11
N PHE A 49 1.50 0.37 14.03
CA PHE A 49 2.75 1.08 14.28
C PHE A 49 3.76 0.87 13.16
N GLY A 50 3.83 -0.34 12.59
CA GLY A 50 4.70 -0.60 11.44
C GLY A 50 4.35 0.29 10.24
N SER A 51 3.05 0.54 10.00
CA SER A 51 2.60 1.40 8.90
C SER A 51 3.09 2.85 9.02
N MET A 52 3.35 3.35 10.23
CA MET A 52 3.92 4.70 10.43
C MET A 52 5.33 4.83 9.84
N PHE A 53 6.04 3.72 9.67
CA PHE A 53 7.38 3.68 9.09
C PHE A 53 7.38 3.44 7.58
N ILE A 54 6.22 3.29 6.93
CA ILE A 54 6.16 3.01 5.47
C ILE A 54 6.90 4.10 4.70
N PHE A 55 6.60 5.38 4.93
CA PHE A 55 7.25 6.48 4.22
C PHE A 55 8.77 6.53 4.44
N PRO A 56 9.30 6.58 5.69
CA PRO A 56 10.75 6.63 5.89
C PRO A 56 11.47 5.39 5.36
N LEU A 57 10.89 4.18 5.51
CA LEU A 57 11.49 2.96 4.95
C LEU A 57 11.44 2.93 3.42
N THR A 58 10.40 3.49 2.81
CA THR A 58 10.32 3.66 1.36
C THR A 58 11.41 4.60 0.87
N GLN A 59 11.57 5.76 1.51
CA GLN A 59 12.61 6.73 1.18
C GLN A 59 14.00 6.11 1.29
N PHE A 60 14.26 5.40 2.40
CA PHE A 60 15.51 4.70 2.62
C PHE A 60 15.77 3.66 1.52
N SER A 61 14.78 2.80 1.22
CA SER A 61 14.89 1.76 0.19
C SER A 61 15.15 2.33 -1.20
N LEU A 62 14.48 3.43 -1.57
CA LEU A 62 14.69 4.10 -2.86
C LEU A 62 16.10 4.67 -2.98
N ARG A 63 16.63 5.29 -1.92
CA ARG A 63 18.01 5.80 -1.89
C ARG A 63 19.04 4.68 -2.08
N LEU A 64 18.84 3.53 -1.43
CA LEU A 64 19.69 2.35 -1.62
C LEU A 64 19.66 1.84 -3.07
N LEU A 65 18.53 2.01 -3.76
CA LEU A 65 18.34 1.63 -5.16
C LEU A 65 18.78 2.73 -6.14
N GLY A 66 19.44 3.79 -5.67
CA GLY A 66 19.90 4.91 -6.49
C GLY A 66 18.77 5.80 -7.03
N ARG A 67 17.59 5.75 -6.42
CA ARG A 67 16.42 6.57 -6.81
C ARG A 67 16.28 7.78 -5.88
N PRO A 68 15.85 8.94 -6.40
CA PRO A 68 15.78 10.16 -5.62
C PRO A 68 14.75 10.10 -4.48
N GLY A 69 13.67 9.33 -4.64
CA GLY A 69 12.59 9.27 -3.64
C GLY A 69 11.81 10.58 -3.48
N LYS A 70 11.99 11.54 -4.38
CA LYS A 70 11.27 12.80 -4.45
C LYS A 70 11.21 13.25 -5.90
N VAL A 71 10.26 14.12 -6.19
CA VAL A 71 10.10 14.78 -7.49
C VAL A 71 10.51 16.24 -7.41
N SER A 72 10.62 16.89 -8.56
CA SER A 72 10.95 18.30 -8.68
C SER A 72 9.84 19.20 -8.11
N PRO A 73 10.17 20.43 -7.68
CA PRO A 73 9.17 21.38 -7.17
C PRO A 73 8.06 21.72 -8.19
N GLU A 74 8.34 21.59 -9.49
CA GLU A 74 7.40 21.85 -10.57
C GLU A 74 6.37 20.72 -10.75
N ASN A 75 6.57 19.57 -10.07
CA ASN A 75 5.68 18.44 -10.14
C ASN A 75 4.38 18.71 -9.35
N GLY A 76 3.27 18.82 -10.07
CA GLY A 76 1.96 19.13 -9.49
C GLY A 76 1.32 17.98 -8.67
N LEU A 77 1.90 16.78 -8.65
CA LEU A 77 1.32 15.60 -8.01
C LEU A 77 1.89 15.28 -6.62
N TRP A 78 2.95 15.97 -6.19
CA TRP A 78 3.57 15.71 -4.89
C TRP A 78 2.58 15.84 -3.73
N ALA A 79 1.83 16.94 -3.70
CA ALA A 79 0.86 17.21 -2.64
C ALA A 79 -0.27 16.17 -2.59
N LEU A 80 -0.69 15.66 -3.76
CA LEU A 80 -1.70 14.60 -3.84
C LEU A 80 -1.22 13.33 -3.16
N GLY A 81 0.06 12.97 -3.31
CA GLY A 81 0.66 11.82 -2.64
C GLY A 81 0.59 11.93 -1.12
N THR A 82 0.97 13.10 -0.60
CA THR A 82 0.90 13.39 0.84
C THR A 82 -0.53 13.32 1.37
N GLN A 83 -1.48 14.01 0.72
CA GLN A 83 -2.89 13.97 1.12
C GLN A 83 -3.45 12.55 1.10
N THR A 84 -3.14 11.79 0.06
CA THR A 84 -3.57 10.39 -0.09
C THR A 84 -3.00 9.52 1.02
N ALA A 85 -1.74 9.71 1.42
CA ALA A 85 -1.11 8.98 2.52
C ALA A 85 -1.82 9.22 3.87
N PHE A 86 -2.22 10.45 4.16
CA PHE A 86 -2.92 10.78 5.42
C PHE A 86 -4.33 10.19 5.52
N THR A 87 -4.95 9.78 4.41
CA THR A 87 -6.25 9.10 4.47
C THR A 87 -6.19 7.78 5.25
N VAL A 88 -5.06 7.06 5.21
CA VAL A 88 -4.93 5.77 5.88
C VAL A 88 -4.98 5.89 7.40
N PRO A 89 -4.09 6.63 8.09
CA PRO A 89 -4.13 6.73 9.56
C PRO A 89 -5.45 7.32 10.08
N ILE A 90 -6.08 8.23 9.34
CA ILE A 90 -7.41 8.75 9.68
C ILE A 90 -8.46 7.64 9.62
N ASN A 91 -8.48 6.85 8.55
CA ASN A 91 -9.44 5.76 8.38
C ASN A 91 -9.16 4.54 9.28
N PHE A 92 -8.00 4.45 9.92
CA PHE A 92 -7.76 3.44 10.97
C PHE A 92 -8.68 3.62 12.18
N LEU A 93 -9.30 4.80 12.37
CA LEU A 93 -10.40 4.98 13.33
C LEU A 93 -11.61 4.08 12.98
N LEU A 94 -11.94 3.95 11.69
CA LEU A 94 -13.01 3.06 11.22
C LEU A 94 -12.62 1.59 11.32
N VAL A 95 -11.35 1.27 11.04
CA VAL A 95 -10.80 -0.08 11.27
C VAL A 95 -10.94 -0.46 12.75
N ALA A 96 -10.62 0.47 13.67
CA ALA A 96 -10.81 0.25 15.10
C ALA A 96 -12.28 0.02 15.45
N ALA A 97 -13.21 0.84 14.92
CA ALA A 97 -14.64 0.65 15.14
C ALA A 97 -15.14 -0.73 14.66
N ALA A 98 -14.73 -1.16 13.45
CA ALA A 98 -15.05 -2.49 12.94
C ALA A 98 -14.48 -3.62 13.82
N THR A 99 -13.25 -3.43 14.33
CA THR A 99 -12.57 -4.39 15.20
C THR A 99 -13.24 -4.50 16.57
N LEU A 100 -13.72 -3.39 17.13
CA LEU A 100 -14.48 -3.36 18.39
C LEU A 100 -15.81 -4.11 18.27
N TYR A 101 -16.45 -4.03 17.10
CA TYR A 101 -17.66 -4.81 16.82
C TYR A 101 -17.35 -6.30 16.61
N ARG A 102 -16.32 -6.60 15.82
CA ARG A 102 -15.88 -7.98 15.55
C ARG A 102 -14.37 -8.02 15.30
N GLU A 103 -13.64 -8.67 16.20
CA GLU A 103 -12.17 -8.69 16.17
C GLU A 103 -11.62 -9.18 14.82
N THR A 104 -12.23 -10.22 14.23
CA THR A 104 -11.83 -10.79 12.94
C THR A 104 -12.01 -9.85 11.74
N TRP A 105 -12.63 -8.68 11.92
CA TRP A 105 -12.77 -7.67 10.87
C TRP A 105 -11.59 -6.71 10.78
N PHE A 106 -10.62 -6.76 11.69
CA PHE A 106 -9.45 -5.89 11.65
C PHE A 106 -8.72 -5.88 10.30
N PHE A 107 -8.23 -7.05 9.86
CA PHE A 107 -7.52 -7.16 8.58
C PHE A 107 -8.44 -6.85 7.39
N PRO A 108 -9.66 -7.44 7.27
CA PRO A 108 -10.60 -7.07 6.20
C PRO A 108 -10.91 -5.57 6.09
N ALA A 109 -11.12 -4.88 7.21
CA ALA A 109 -11.35 -3.44 7.21
C ALA A 109 -10.10 -2.66 6.78
N ALA A 110 -8.92 -3.04 7.28
CA ALA A 110 -7.66 -2.45 6.85
C ALA A 110 -7.39 -2.68 5.34
N MET A 111 -7.78 -3.83 4.78
CA MET A 111 -7.68 -4.12 3.35
C MET A 111 -8.50 -3.14 2.51
N ILE A 112 -9.73 -2.84 2.94
CA ILE A 112 -10.59 -1.89 2.25
C ILE A 112 -9.99 -0.48 2.30
N VAL A 113 -9.53 -0.05 3.47
CA VAL A 113 -8.90 1.27 3.64
C VAL A 113 -7.64 1.40 2.77
N VAL A 114 -6.75 0.43 2.82
CA VAL A 114 -5.51 0.42 2.01
C VAL A 114 -5.81 0.29 0.53
N GLY A 115 -6.79 -0.53 0.15
CA GLY A 115 -7.24 -0.65 -1.24
C GLY A 115 -7.79 0.67 -1.78
N ALA A 116 -8.66 1.35 -1.03
CA ALA A 116 -9.18 2.66 -1.41
C ALA A 116 -8.07 3.72 -1.52
N HIS A 117 -7.08 3.67 -0.63
CA HIS A 117 -5.89 4.53 -0.69
C HIS A 117 -5.09 4.39 -2.00
N TYR A 118 -5.17 3.26 -2.71
CA TYR A 118 -4.54 3.09 -4.03
C TYR A 118 -5.33 3.70 -5.20
N LEU A 119 -6.58 4.14 -5.03
CA LEU A 119 -7.33 4.73 -6.15
C LEU A 119 -6.68 6.01 -6.70
N PRO A 120 -6.25 7.00 -5.87
CA PRO A 120 -5.56 8.18 -6.38
C PRO A 120 -4.22 7.86 -7.05
N PHE A 121 -3.64 6.68 -6.81
CA PHE A 121 -2.37 6.28 -7.42
C PHE A 121 -2.51 6.04 -8.93
N ILE A 122 -3.72 5.80 -9.43
CA ILE A 122 -4.01 5.78 -10.87
C ILE A 122 -3.59 7.12 -11.49
N THR A 123 -3.98 8.24 -10.87
CA THR A 123 -3.64 9.59 -11.32
C THR A 123 -2.22 9.97 -10.94
N LEU A 124 -1.77 9.60 -9.74
CA LEU A 124 -0.44 9.95 -9.22
C LEU A 124 0.70 9.38 -10.10
N TYR A 125 0.53 8.13 -10.53
CA TYR A 125 1.52 7.44 -11.35
C TYR A 125 1.12 7.30 -12.82
N GLY A 126 -0.13 7.58 -13.20
CA GLY A 126 -0.62 7.29 -14.56
C GLY A 126 -0.68 5.80 -14.89
N MET A 127 -0.76 4.91 -13.89
CA MET A 127 -0.68 3.45 -14.07
C MET A 127 -2.00 2.77 -13.68
N LYS A 128 -2.63 2.08 -14.63
CA LYS A 128 -3.90 1.35 -14.40
C LYS A 128 -3.77 0.20 -13.39
N MET A 129 -2.57 -0.34 -13.17
CA MET A 129 -2.34 -1.41 -12.19
C MET A 129 -2.78 -1.02 -10.77
N PHE A 130 -2.73 0.27 -10.41
CA PHE A 130 -3.18 0.71 -9.09
C PHE A 130 -4.69 0.59 -8.93
N GLY A 131 -5.46 0.75 -10.01
CA GLY A 131 -6.90 0.49 -10.00
C GLY A 131 -7.22 -1.00 -9.81
N LEU A 132 -6.44 -1.89 -10.45
CA LEU A 132 -6.56 -3.33 -10.23
C LEU A 132 -6.19 -3.70 -8.79
N LEU A 133 -5.08 -3.17 -8.27
CA LEU A 133 -4.67 -3.37 -6.88
C LEU A 133 -5.75 -2.90 -5.89
N ALA A 134 -6.27 -1.69 -6.09
CA ALA A 134 -7.34 -1.13 -5.28
C ALA A 134 -8.57 -2.05 -5.28
N GLY A 135 -9.03 -2.46 -6.46
CA GLY A 135 -10.16 -3.37 -6.62
C GLY A 135 -9.94 -4.70 -5.93
N LEU A 136 -8.77 -5.33 -6.11
CA LEU A 136 -8.44 -6.60 -5.46
C LEU A 136 -8.49 -6.50 -3.93
N LEU A 137 -7.89 -5.46 -3.35
CA LEU A 137 -7.84 -5.29 -1.90
C LEU A 137 -9.22 -4.95 -1.31
N VAL A 138 -9.97 -4.04 -1.95
CA VAL A 138 -11.32 -3.65 -1.48
C VAL A 138 -12.28 -4.83 -1.57
N LEU A 139 -12.34 -5.50 -2.73
CA LEU A 139 -13.27 -6.61 -2.95
C LEU A 139 -12.90 -7.82 -2.11
N ALA A 140 -11.61 -8.15 -1.96
CA ALA A 140 -11.18 -9.23 -1.09
C ALA A 140 -11.43 -8.91 0.39
N GLY A 141 -11.19 -7.66 0.83
CA GLY A 141 -11.50 -7.23 2.19
C GLY A 141 -13.00 -7.34 2.48
N ALA A 142 -13.85 -6.81 1.61
CA ALA A 142 -15.30 -6.92 1.74
C ALA A 142 -15.77 -8.39 1.71
N GLY A 143 -15.25 -9.18 0.76
CA GLY A 143 -15.57 -10.60 0.65
C GLY A 143 -15.18 -11.40 1.89
N LEU A 144 -13.99 -11.15 2.45
CA LEU A 144 -13.54 -11.80 3.69
C LEU A 144 -14.38 -11.37 4.90
N ALA A 145 -14.75 -10.10 5.00
CA ALA A 145 -15.57 -9.62 6.12
C ALA A 145 -16.99 -10.22 6.12
N LEU A 146 -17.60 -10.35 4.92
CA LEU A 146 -18.99 -10.76 4.75
C LEU A 146 -19.15 -12.28 4.63
N TYR A 147 -18.22 -12.96 3.96
CA TYR A 147 -18.36 -14.36 3.57
C TYR A 147 -17.13 -15.21 3.90
N GLY A 148 -16.05 -14.59 4.38
CA GLY A 148 -14.79 -15.28 4.65
C GLY A 148 -14.87 -16.20 5.88
N PRO A 149 -13.97 -17.20 5.97
CA PRO A 149 -13.81 -18.01 7.17
C PRO A 149 -13.33 -17.14 8.33
N SER A 150 -13.61 -17.55 9.57
CA SER A 150 -13.22 -16.85 10.79
C SER A 150 -11.73 -17.06 11.14
N ILE A 151 -10.83 -16.82 10.17
CA ILE A 151 -9.38 -16.88 10.33
C ILE A 151 -8.86 -15.44 10.43
N PHE A 152 -8.46 -15.04 11.63
CA PHE A 152 -8.04 -13.65 11.92
C PHE A 152 -6.99 -13.13 10.92
N SER A 153 -5.93 -13.90 10.67
CA SER A 153 -4.76 -13.47 9.90
C SER A 153 -4.90 -13.57 8.38
N LEU A 154 -6.00 -14.15 7.86
CA LEU A 154 -6.12 -14.49 6.43
C LEU A 154 -6.05 -13.25 5.52
N GLY A 155 -6.76 -12.18 5.88
CA GLY A 155 -6.69 -10.91 5.14
C GLY A 155 -5.28 -10.32 5.15
N GLY A 156 -4.57 -10.50 6.26
CA GLY A 156 -3.18 -10.10 6.40
C GLY A 156 -2.25 -10.75 5.37
N TRP A 157 -2.28 -12.08 5.29
CA TRP A 157 -1.48 -12.87 4.36
C TRP A 157 -1.79 -12.55 2.90
N LEU A 158 -3.08 -12.45 2.57
CA LEU A 158 -3.54 -12.17 1.21
C LEU A 158 -3.04 -10.80 0.74
N THR A 159 -3.15 -9.78 1.58
CA THR A 159 -2.65 -8.43 1.25
C THR A 159 -1.13 -8.38 1.16
N ALA A 160 -0.41 -9.07 2.04
CA ALA A 160 1.04 -9.17 1.92
C ALA A 160 1.46 -9.73 0.55
N ALA A 161 0.85 -10.84 0.13
CA ALA A 161 1.12 -11.45 -1.17
C ALA A 161 0.78 -10.51 -2.34
N ILE A 162 -0.41 -9.91 -2.33
CA ILE A 162 -0.86 -8.99 -3.38
C ILE A 162 0.09 -7.78 -3.47
N LEU A 163 0.43 -7.15 -2.35
CA LEU A 163 1.31 -5.97 -2.33
C LEU A 163 2.72 -6.29 -2.83
N ILE A 164 3.28 -7.42 -2.41
CA ILE A 164 4.62 -7.85 -2.87
C ILE A 164 4.60 -8.10 -4.37
N VAL A 165 3.62 -8.83 -4.89
CA VAL A 165 3.49 -9.06 -6.34
C VAL A 165 3.38 -7.74 -7.09
N PHE A 166 2.47 -6.86 -6.66
CA PHE A 166 2.27 -5.58 -7.34
C PHE A 166 3.48 -4.65 -7.23
N ALA A 167 4.27 -4.74 -6.15
CA ALA A 167 5.54 -4.01 -6.06
C ALA A 167 6.44 -4.35 -7.26
N PHE A 168 6.65 -5.64 -7.52
CA PHE A 168 7.50 -6.08 -8.63
C PHE A 168 6.89 -5.80 -10.01
N VAL A 169 5.56 -5.87 -10.14
CA VAL A 169 4.86 -5.43 -11.36
C VAL A 169 5.13 -3.95 -11.63
N GLY A 170 4.95 -3.08 -10.62
CA GLY A 170 5.20 -1.64 -10.73
C GLY A 170 6.65 -1.33 -11.09
N ARG A 171 7.59 -2.02 -10.44
CA ARG A 171 9.02 -1.95 -10.76
C ARG A 171 9.29 -2.28 -12.22
N GLN A 172 8.74 -3.39 -12.70
CA GLN A 172 9.02 -3.86 -14.06
C GLN A 172 8.44 -2.90 -15.12
N LEU A 173 7.23 -2.37 -14.88
CA LEU A 173 6.62 -1.38 -15.76
C LEU A 173 7.44 -0.09 -15.84
N ALA A 174 7.90 0.43 -14.70
CA ALA A 174 8.74 1.62 -14.66
C ALA A 174 10.08 1.41 -15.39
N LEU A 175 10.76 0.27 -15.14
CA LEU A 175 12.03 -0.04 -15.81
C LEU A 175 11.88 -0.25 -17.32
N ASN A 176 10.75 -0.80 -17.78
CA ASN A 176 10.50 -0.98 -19.21
C ASN A 176 10.30 0.35 -19.94
N GLU A 177 9.74 1.36 -19.26
CA GLU A 177 9.58 2.71 -19.82
C GLU A 177 10.91 3.47 -19.95
N GLU A 178 11.89 3.15 -19.11
CA GLU A 178 13.21 3.79 -19.10
C GLU A 178 14.17 3.21 -20.14
N LYS A 179 13.85 2.06 -20.75
CA LYS A 179 14.70 1.47 -21.79
C LYS A 179 14.71 2.37 -23.03
N PRO A 180 15.89 2.59 -23.67
CA PRO A 180 15.94 3.20 -24.98
C PRO A 180 15.09 2.39 -25.96
N LYS A 181 14.27 3.08 -26.77
CA LYS A 181 13.58 2.47 -27.90
C LYS A 181 14.55 2.18 -29.03
#